data_AF-A0A0G0KGP8-F1
#
_entry.id   AF-A0A0G0KGP8-F1
#
_cell.length_a   1.000
_cell.length_b   1.000
_cell.length_c   1.000
_cell.angle_alpha   90.00
_cell.angle_beta   90.00
_cell.angle_gamma   90.00
#
_symmetry.space_group_name_H-M   'P 1'
#
loop_
_entity.id
_entity.type
_entity.pdbx_description
1 polymer ?
#
loop_
_entity_poly.entity_id
_entity_poly.type
_entity_poly.pdbx_seq_one_letter_code
_entity_poly.pdbx_strand_id
1 'polypeptide(L)'
;MSLEQEQKYFPEIEMRRNNVPCWYEISLGEKAKYLQLKIHQDFIRDSKNQLGNDHLIEVLKERFNLGEFGTDFSENIGFGKIFNNEGKDEKGMIVFQAEIPKLGNITNKKCELCRGHDGLPCWNCYGTGKEITTDWNTARNFSASLTILTSYLAQPSIKTSANFPQLLTLETKTEHDQHGGSLWGVISLKLHNYINSLDTPSLNKISAPAMVASYQKMFFDASFLKRYFFAEKLENGGLALDCHGDRSGIFPDTGWHNNNEGYEFTCHNIDSPMQQIALIAGLAALHDAARKET
;
A
#
# COMPACT_ATOMS: atom_id res chain seq x y z
N MET A 1 -13.61 -27.21 -32.50
CA MET A 1 -12.86 -26.06 -31.96
C MET A 1 -11.41 -26.46 -31.88
N SER A 2 -10.54 -25.76 -32.60
CA SER A 2 -9.11 -26.08 -32.71
C SER A 2 -8.37 -25.71 -31.42
N LEU A 3 -7.29 -26.43 -31.15
CA LEU A 3 -6.30 -26.20 -30.08
C LEU A 3 -5.62 -24.81 -30.13
N GLU A 4 -5.98 -23.95 -31.09
CA GLU A 4 -5.46 -22.58 -31.25
C GLU A 4 -6.34 -21.51 -30.57
N GLN A 5 -7.46 -21.89 -29.96
CA GLN A 5 -8.34 -20.95 -29.25
C GLN A 5 -8.18 -20.96 -27.71
N GLU A 6 -7.32 -21.81 -27.16
CA GLU A 6 -7.01 -21.86 -25.71
C GLU A 6 -5.95 -20.83 -25.28
N GLN A 7 -5.41 -20.02 -26.19
CA GLN A 7 -4.32 -19.08 -25.90
C GLN A 7 -4.76 -17.64 -25.60
N LYS A 8 -6.00 -17.45 -25.09
CA LYS A 8 -6.55 -16.11 -24.82
C LYS A 8 -7.04 -15.85 -23.40
N TYR A 9 -6.92 -16.81 -22.49
CA TYR A 9 -7.09 -16.60 -21.06
C TYR A 9 -5.96 -17.33 -20.33
N PHE A 10 -4.87 -16.61 -20.11
CA PHE A 10 -3.81 -17.02 -19.20
C PHE A 10 -4.34 -16.86 -17.77
N PRO A 11 -4.22 -17.84 -16.86
CA PRO A 11 -4.65 -17.65 -15.47
C PRO A 11 -3.74 -16.61 -14.81
N GLU A 12 -4.21 -15.35 -14.77
CA GLU A 12 -3.43 -14.15 -14.41
C GLU A 12 -2.74 -14.24 -13.05
N ILE A 13 -3.27 -15.06 -12.12
CA ILE A 13 -2.76 -15.23 -10.76
C ILE A 13 -1.51 -16.11 -10.75
N GLU A 14 -1.47 -17.20 -11.51
CA GLU A 14 -0.31 -18.10 -11.55
C GLU A 14 0.93 -17.38 -12.10
N MET A 15 0.75 -16.46 -13.04
CA MET A 15 1.84 -15.61 -13.53
C MET A 15 2.36 -14.66 -12.44
N ARG A 16 1.47 -14.03 -11.68
CA ARG A 16 1.83 -13.07 -10.61
C ARG A 16 2.56 -13.74 -9.45
N ARG A 17 2.25 -15.01 -9.15
CA ARG A 17 2.96 -15.82 -8.15
C ARG A 17 4.37 -16.23 -8.60
N ASN A 18 4.66 -16.13 -9.90
CA ASN A 18 5.93 -16.53 -10.51
C ASN A 18 6.82 -15.33 -10.88
N ASN A 19 8.00 -15.62 -11.46
CA ASN A 19 8.98 -14.61 -11.86
C ASN A 19 8.63 -13.96 -13.20
N VAL A 20 7.72 -12.99 -13.16
CA VAL A 20 7.37 -12.15 -14.31
C VAL A 20 8.16 -10.83 -14.28
N PRO A 21 8.47 -10.22 -15.45
CA PRO A 21 9.07 -8.89 -15.50
C PRO A 21 8.25 -7.86 -14.72
N CYS A 22 8.94 -6.96 -14.02
CA CYS A 22 8.30 -5.91 -13.22
C CYS A 22 7.57 -4.88 -14.09
N TRP A 23 6.33 -4.52 -13.73
CA TRP A 23 5.60 -3.42 -14.38
C TRP A 23 5.28 -2.26 -13.44
N TYR A 24 5.29 -2.48 -12.12
CA TYR A 24 5.31 -1.38 -11.15
C TYR A 24 5.93 -1.79 -9.83
N GLU A 25 6.28 -0.81 -9.01
CA GLU A 25 6.77 -1.01 -7.66
C GLU A 25 6.09 -0.02 -6.71
N ILE A 26 5.90 -0.45 -5.47
CA ILE A 26 5.65 0.46 -4.35
C ILE A 26 6.93 0.54 -3.51
N SER A 27 7.32 1.75 -3.15
CA SER A 27 8.54 2.00 -2.38
C SER A 27 8.29 3.12 -1.38
N LEU A 28 9.11 3.18 -0.33
CA LEU A 28 8.94 4.17 0.72
C LEU A 28 10.08 5.19 0.68
N GLY A 29 9.69 6.47 0.62
CA GLY A 29 10.60 7.59 0.69
C GLY A 29 11.32 7.72 2.02
N GLU A 30 12.26 8.68 2.07
CA GLU A 30 13.05 8.98 3.27
C GLU A 30 12.16 9.04 4.53
N LYS A 31 12.44 8.15 5.50
CA LYS A 31 11.75 8.07 6.80
C LYS A 31 10.21 8.00 6.69
N ALA A 32 9.68 7.32 5.68
CA ALA A 32 8.23 7.24 5.45
C ALA A 32 7.55 8.59 5.21
N LYS A 33 8.28 9.58 4.66
CA LYS A 33 7.71 10.89 4.34
C LYS A 33 6.72 10.83 3.17
N TYR A 34 7.01 10.00 2.17
CA TYR A 34 6.18 9.84 0.99
C TYR A 34 6.13 8.37 0.56
N LEU A 35 5.02 7.98 -0.04
CA LEU A 35 4.87 6.73 -0.77
C LEU A 35 5.29 6.98 -2.22
N GLN A 36 6.13 6.09 -2.76
CA GLN A 36 6.49 6.10 -4.16
C GLN A 36 5.73 4.99 -4.90
N LEU A 37 5.11 5.36 -6.02
CA LEU A 37 4.60 4.44 -7.01
C LEU A 37 5.47 4.58 -8.26
N LYS A 38 6.18 3.52 -8.63
CA LYS A 38 7.04 3.51 -9.82
C LYS A 38 6.38 2.63 -10.86
N ILE A 39 6.13 3.13 -12.06
CA ILE A 39 5.46 2.38 -13.13
C ILE A 39 6.40 2.28 -14.33
N HIS A 40 6.63 1.07 -14.84
CA HIS A 40 7.53 0.86 -15.96
C HIS A 40 7.01 1.56 -17.22
N GLN A 41 7.88 2.28 -17.93
CA GLN A 41 7.50 3.08 -19.10
C GLN A 41 6.76 2.30 -20.19
N ASP A 42 7.04 1.00 -20.33
CA ASP A 42 6.35 0.17 -21.32
C ASP A 42 4.86 0.02 -20.99
N PHE A 43 4.53 -0.09 -19.70
CA PHE A 43 3.17 -0.20 -19.22
C PHE A 43 2.40 1.11 -19.49
N ILE A 44 3.02 2.25 -19.18
CA ILE A 44 2.46 3.58 -19.48
C ILE A 44 2.29 3.80 -20.99
N ARG A 45 3.24 3.35 -21.82
CA ARG A 45 3.14 3.49 -23.28
C ARG A 45 1.98 2.68 -23.84
N ASP A 46 1.76 1.47 -23.33
CA ASP A 46 0.63 0.62 -23.72
C ASP A 46 -0.72 1.25 -23.35
N SER A 47 -0.77 1.90 -22.18
CA SER A 47 -1.95 2.66 -21.74
C SER A 47 -2.17 3.98 -22.48
N LYS A 48 -1.35 4.31 -23.49
CA LYS A 48 -1.34 5.61 -24.20
C LYS A 48 -1.18 6.79 -23.24
N ASN A 49 -0.40 6.60 -22.18
CA ASN A 49 -0.17 7.56 -21.09
C ASN A 49 -1.42 7.96 -20.29
N GLN A 50 -2.53 7.25 -20.42
CA GLN A 50 -3.75 7.54 -19.66
C GLN A 50 -4.14 6.37 -18.78
N LEU A 51 -4.57 6.68 -17.56
CA LEU A 51 -5.23 5.72 -16.70
C LEU A 51 -6.66 5.53 -17.19
N GLY A 52 -7.05 4.29 -17.47
CA GLY A 52 -8.43 3.95 -17.78
C GLY A 52 -9.14 3.48 -16.52
N ASN A 53 -10.18 4.18 -16.06
CA ASN A 53 -11.19 3.65 -15.12
C ASN A 53 -12.32 4.67 -14.86
N ASP A 54 -12.83 5.31 -15.91
CA ASP A 54 -13.71 6.49 -15.78
C ASP A 54 -14.91 6.24 -14.86
N HIS A 55 -15.51 5.04 -14.92
CA HIS A 55 -16.63 4.70 -14.06
C HIS A 55 -16.25 4.63 -12.57
N LEU A 56 -15.16 3.96 -12.21
CA LEU A 56 -14.73 3.88 -10.81
C LEU A 56 -14.29 5.25 -10.27
N ILE A 57 -13.65 6.06 -11.11
CA ILE A 57 -13.27 7.45 -10.78
C ILE A 57 -14.53 8.23 -10.38
N GLU A 58 -15.57 8.24 -11.22
CA GLU A 58 -16.81 8.96 -10.92
C GLU A 58 -17.52 8.41 -9.68
N VAL A 59 -17.58 7.08 -9.51
CA VAL A 59 -18.20 6.45 -8.33
C VAL A 59 -17.49 6.89 -7.03
N LEU A 60 -16.16 6.89 -7.00
CA LEU A 60 -15.41 7.30 -5.81
C LEU A 60 -15.48 8.81 -5.59
N LYS A 61 -15.46 9.60 -6.66
CA LYS A 61 -15.61 11.05 -6.63
C LYS A 61 -16.93 11.45 -5.98
N GLU A 62 -18.05 10.88 -6.42
CA GLU A 62 -19.37 11.12 -5.87
C GLU A 62 -19.49 10.61 -4.43
N ARG A 63 -19.07 9.36 -4.17
CA ARG A 63 -19.23 8.70 -2.87
C ARG A 63 -18.51 9.42 -1.73
N PHE A 64 -17.35 10.01 -2.01
CA PHE A 64 -16.52 10.66 -0.99
C PHE A 64 -16.40 12.18 -1.17
N ASN A 65 -17.12 12.77 -2.14
CA ASN A 65 -17.04 14.18 -2.50
C ASN A 65 -15.59 14.63 -2.75
N LEU A 66 -14.88 13.87 -3.60
CA LEU A 66 -13.48 14.12 -3.92
C LEU A 66 -13.34 15.13 -5.06
N GLY A 67 -12.13 15.69 -5.19
CA GLY A 67 -11.79 16.60 -6.28
C GLY A 67 -11.66 15.89 -7.64
N GLU A 68 -11.08 16.59 -8.62
CA GLU A 68 -10.73 15.98 -9.89
C GLU A 68 -9.61 14.94 -9.73
N PHE A 69 -9.68 13.89 -10.56
CA PHE A 69 -8.66 12.85 -10.64
C PHE A 69 -7.74 13.11 -11.82
N GLY A 70 -6.43 13.20 -11.57
CA GLY A 70 -5.43 13.27 -12.65
C GLY A 70 -5.19 11.89 -13.27
N THR A 71 -5.42 11.75 -14.58
CA THR A 71 -5.30 10.47 -15.32
C THR A 71 -4.08 10.39 -16.24
N ASP A 72 -3.42 11.51 -16.52
CA ASP A 72 -2.27 11.56 -17.44
C ASP A 72 -0.97 11.24 -16.71
N PHE A 73 -0.30 10.15 -17.09
CA PHE A 73 0.97 9.71 -16.50
C PHE A 73 2.16 10.65 -16.84
N SER A 74 1.98 11.66 -17.68
CA SER A 74 2.95 12.74 -17.89
C SER A 74 2.78 13.92 -16.93
N GLU A 75 1.67 13.96 -16.19
CA GLU A 75 1.37 14.95 -15.16
C GLU A 75 1.31 14.31 -13.77
N ASN A 76 0.92 15.11 -12.76
CA ASN A 76 0.52 14.60 -11.45
C ASN A 76 -0.83 13.87 -11.55
N ILE A 77 -0.95 12.74 -10.85
CA ILE A 77 -2.10 11.84 -10.93
C ILE A 77 -2.81 11.69 -9.57
N GLY A 78 -3.98 11.05 -9.58
CA GLY A 78 -4.79 10.81 -8.39
C GLY A 78 -5.77 11.94 -8.08
N PHE A 79 -6.66 11.71 -7.12
CA PHE A 79 -7.60 12.72 -6.61
C PHE A 79 -6.83 13.89 -5.99
N GLY A 80 -7.13 15.10 -6.44
CA GLY A 80 -6.40 16.29 -6.00
C GLY A 80 -4.95 16.34 -6.49
N LYS A 81 -4.59 15.51 -7.49
CA LYS A 81 -3.24 15.42 -8.05
C LYS A 81 -2.15 15.16 -6.99
N ILE A 82 -2.47 14.32 -6.01
CA ILE A 82 -1.61 14.05 -4.84
C ILE A 82 -0.33 13.27 -5.17
N PHE A 83 -0.30 12.54 -6.28
CA PHE A 83 0.88 11.82 -6.75
C PHE A 83 1.65 12.70 -7.74
N ASN A 84 2.72 13.33 -7.25
CA ASN A 84 3.61 14.16 -8.05
C ASN A 84 4.46 13.32 -9.00
N ASN A 85 4.55 13.71 -10.26
CA ASN A 85 5.43 13.06 -11.22
C ASN A 85 6.85 13.59 -11.09
N GLU A 86 7.77 12.71 -10.66
CA GLU A 86 9.19 13.02 -10.48
C GLU A 86 10.03 12.66 -11.71
N GLY A 87 9.37 12.25 -12.80
CA GLY A 87 10.01 11.84 -14.03
C GLY A 87 10.51 10.40 -13.99
N LYS A 88 11.48 10.12 -14.85
CA LYS A 88 11.97 8.77 -15.14
C LYS A 88 13.25 8.46 -14.37
N ASP A 89 13.33 7.28 -13.74
CA ASP A 89 14.53 6.77 -13.09
C ASP A 89 15.48 6.03 -14.05
N GLU A 90 16.66 5.61 -13.56
CA GLU A 90 17.65 4.88 -14.36
C GLU A 90 17.18 3.49 -14.82
N LYS A 91 16.15 2.92 -14.18
CA LYS A 91 15.59 1.61 -14.52
C LYS A 91 14.44 1.69 -15.53
N GLY A 92 14.10 2.88 -15.98
CA GLY A 92 13.02 3.10 -16.93
C GLY A 92 11.63 3.14 -16.31
N MET A 93 11.55 3.38 -15.00
CA MET A 93 10.29 3.57 -14.30
C MET A 93 9.96 5.06 -14.24
N ILE A 94 8.69 5.42 -14.48
CA ILE A 94 8.17 6.74 -14.16
C ILE A 94 7.79 6.74 -12.69
N VAL A 95 8.34 7.68 -11.94
CA VAL A 95 8.23 7.75 -10.48
C VAL A 95 7.18 8.77 -10.08
N PHE A 96 6.19 8.31 -9.32
CA PHE A 96 5.19 9.16 -8.70
C PHE A 96 5.37 9.17 -7.18
N GLN A 97 5.27 10.35 -6.55
CA GLN A 97 5.41 10.51 -5.11
C GLN A 97 4.16 11.16 -4.50
N ALA A 98 3.61 10.54 -3.46
CA ALA A 98 2.57 11.16 -2.64
C ALA A 98 3.06 11.28 -1.20
N GLU A 99 3.00 12.50 -0.64
CA GLU A 99 3.33 12.71 0.78
C GLU A 99 2.34 11.93 1.66
N ILE A 100 2.86 11.19 2.65
CA ILE A 100 2.01 10.54 3.65
C ILE A 100 1.21 11.64 4.35
N PRO A 101 -0.13 11.60 4.29
CA PRO A 101 -0.96 12.74 4.66
C PRO A 101 -0.88 12.99 6.16
N LYS A 102 -1.01 14.24 6.59
CA LYS A 102 -1.23 14.57 8.00
C LYS A 102 -2.74 14.65 8.24
N LEU A 103 -3.25 13.82 9.13
CA LEU A 103 -4.68 13.68 9.43
C LEU A 103 -5.07 14.35 10.74
N GLY A 104 -4.24 14.20 11.77
CA GLY A 104 -4.50 14.73 13.11
C GLY A 104 -4.27 16.25 13.20
N ASN A 105 -5.28 16.96 13.70
CA ASN A 105 -5.24 18.39 14.01
C ASN A 105 -5.51 18.63 15.49
N ILE A 106 -4.55 19.23 16.19
CA ILE A 106 -4.68 19.57 17.61
C ILE A 106 -5.65 20.74 17.76
N THR A 107 -6.66 20.57 18.60
CA THR A 107 -7.59 21.66 18.96
C THR A 107 -7.13 22.40 20.21
N ASN A 108 -7.87 23.44 20.62
CA ASN A 108 -7.63 24.14 21.89
C ASN A 108 -8.33 23.49 23.10
N LYS A 109 -9.09 22.42 22.92
CA LYS A 109 -9.83 21.75 23.99
C LYS A 109 -8.98 20.68 24.66
N LYS A 110 -9.21 20.46 25.95
CA LYS A 110 -8.54 19.39 26.71
C LYS A 110 -9.08 18.04 26.25
N CYS A 111 -8.21 17.06 26.08
CA CYS A 111 -8.64 15.69 25.81
C CYS A 111 -9.56 15.19 26.92
N GLU A 112 -10.74 14.70 26.57
CA GLU A 112 -11.73 14.22 27.53
C GLU A 112 -11.24 12.99 28.32
N LEU A 113 -10.44 12.13 27.66
CA LEU A 113 -9.98 10.87 28.25
C LEU A 113 -8.86 11.09 29.28
N CYS A 114 -7.81 11.86 28.93
CA CYS A 114 -6.70 12.15 29.87
C CYS A 114 -6.88 13.47 30.64
N ARG A 115 -7.99 14.18 30.42
CA ARG A 115 -8.34 15.45 31.07
C ARG A 115 -7.29 16.57 30.95
N GLY A 116 -6.49 16.56 29.88
CA GLY A 116 -5.44 17.56 29.69
C GLY A 116 -4.05 17.16 30.18
N HIS A 117 -3.87 15.93 30.69
CA HIS A 117 -2.55 15.46 31.09
C HIS A 117 -1.69 15.19 29.85
N ASP A 118 -0.71 16.06 29.65
CA ASP A 118 0.30 15.97 28.59
C ASP A 118 1.39 14.94 28.98
N GLY A 119 2.00 14.29 27.98
CA GLY A 119 3.09 13.34 28.14
C GLY A 119 2.68 11.92 28.61
N LEU A 120 1.41 11.68 28.94
CA LEU A 120 0.91 10.33 29.23
C LEU A 120 0.42 9.62 27.97
N PRO A 121 0.73 8.33 27.77
CA PRO A 121 0.15 7.53 26.69
C PRO A 121 -1.39 7.59 26.73
N CYS A 122 -1.99 8.23 25.72
CA CYS A 122 -3.42 8.39 25.61
C CYS A 122 -3.83 8.17 24.16
N TRP A 123 -4.69 7.17 23.93
CA TRP A 123 -5.17 6.78 22.61
C TRP A 123 -5.98 7.87 21.90
N ASN A 124 -6.66 8.71 22.67
CA ASN A 124 -7.54 9.75 22.11
C ASN A 124 -6.77 11.01 21.69
N CYS A 125 -5.69 11.36 22.40
CA CYS A 125 -4.91 12.57 22.12
C CYS A 125 -3.47 12.31 21.68
N TYR A 126 -3.07 11.04 21.53
CA TYR A 126 -1.70 10.63 21.21
C TYR A 126 -0.64 11.35 22.07
N GLY A 127 -0.92 11.45 23.37
CA GLY A 127 -0.05 12.08 24.35
C GLY A 127 -0.04 13.61 24.39
N THR A 128 -0.75 14.30 23.48
CA THR A 128 -0.74 15.79 23.39
C THR A 128 -1.52 16.50 24.50
N GLY A 129 -2.32 15.77 25.30
CA GLY A 129 -3.24 16.34 26.28
C GLY A 129 -4.46 17.06 25.68
N LYS A 130 -4.55 17.23 24.36
CA LYS A 130 -5.62 18.02 23.72
C LYS A 130 -6.51 17.16 22.83
N GLU A 131 -7.76 17.57 22.61
CA GLU A 131 -8.64 16.93 21.62
C GLU A 131 -8.02 17.05 20.22
N ILE A 132 -8.18 16.00 19.42
CA ILE A 132 -7.71 15.93 18.05
C ILE A 132 -8.90 15.76 17.12
N THR A 133 -8.98 16.59 16.09
CA THR A 133 -9.87 16.37 14.95
C THR A 133 -9.10 15.67 13.83
N THR A 134 -9.80 14.90 13.00
CA THR A 134 -9.19 14.12 11.91
C THR A 134 -9.68 14.64 10.57
N ASP A 135 -8.76 14.97 9.67
CA ASP A 135 -9.07 15.29 8.27
C ASP A 135 -9.24 14.01 7.45
N TRP A 136 -10.45 13.47 7.46
CA TRP A 136 -10.80 12.29 6.70
C TRP A 136 -10.85 12.51 5.19
N ASN A 137 -11.00 13.75 4.71
CA ASN A 137 -11.06 14.01 3.27
C ASN A 137 -9.68 13.84 2.65
N THR A 138 -8.63 14.33 3.31
CA THR A 138 -7.25 14.09 2.87
C THR A 138 -6.92 12.59 2.87
N ALA A 139 -7.34 11.86 3.92
CA ALA A 139 -7.16 10.41 3.99
C ALA A 139 -7.87 9.66 2.84
N ARG A 140 -9.11 10.07 2.52
CA ARG A 140 -9.92 9.49 1.44
C ARG A 140 -9.35 9.81 0.06
N ASN A 141 -8.89 11.04 -0.20
CA ASN A 141 -8.20 11.37 -1.45
C ASN A 141 -7.01 10.42 -1.69
N PHE A 142 -6.22 10.18 -0.64
CA PHE A 142 -5.08 9.27 -0.71
C PHE A 142 -5.48 7.82 -0.99
N SER A 143 -6.37 7.28 -0.16
CA SER A 143 -6.83 5.88 -0.29
C SER A 143 -7.58 5.64 -1.60
N ALA A 144 -8.49 6.54 -2.00
CA ALA A 144 -9.25 6.39 -3.25
C ALA A 144 -8.34 6.49 -4.48
N SER A 145 -7.29 7.32 -4.42
CA SER A 145 -6.28 7.36 -5.47
C SER A 145 -5.54 6.03 -5.61
N LEU A 146 -5.12 5.45 -4.47
CA LEU A 146 -4.53 4.11 -4.46
C LEU A 146 -5.49 3.06 -5.00
N THR A 147 -6.78 3.11 -4.65
CA THR A 147 -7.79 2.16 -5.16
C THR A 147 -7.86 2.16 -6.68
N ILE A 148 -7.92 3.33 -7.31
CA ILE A 148 -7.95 3.42 -8.78
C ILE A 148 -6.63 2.96 -9.38
N LEU A 149 -5.50 3.44 -8.87
CA LEU A 149 -4.17 3.13 -9.38
C LEU A 149 -3.84 1.64 -9.27
N THR A 150 -4.07 1.05 -8.10
CA THR A 150 -3.76 -0.35 -7.83
C THR A 150 -4.70 -1.31 -8.55
N SER A 151 -5.99 -0.97 -8.66
CA SER A 151 -6.93 -1.75 -9.49
C SER A 151 -6.49 -1.78 -10.96
N TYR A 152 -6.02 -0.64 -11.47
CA TYR A 152 -5.49 -0.54 -12.83
C TYR A 152 -4.18 -1.33 -13.01
N LEU A 153 -3.27 -1.22 -12.05
CA LEU A 153 -1.96 -1.86 -12.11
C LEU A 153 -1.99 -3.36 -11.80
N ALA A 154 -3.00 -3.88 -11.12
CA ALA A 154 -3.07 -5.30 -10.78
C ALA A 154 -3.33 -6.22 -11.98
N GLN A 155 -3.77 -5.67 -13.11
CA GLN A 155 -4.10 -6.40 -14.33
C GLN A 155 -3.07 -6.08 -15.43
N PRO A 156 -1.91 -6.75 -15.47
CA PRO A 156 -0.91 -6.47 -16.49
C PRO A 156 -1.42 -6.84 -17.89
N SER A 157 -1.64 -5.83 -18.75
CA SER A 157 -2.01 -6.04 -20.16
C SER A 157 -0.84 -6.48 -21.04
N ILE A 158 0.40 -6.26 -20.57
CA ILE A 158 1.62 -6.49 -21.34
C ILE A 158 2.75 -7.10 -20.51
N LYS A 159 3.69 -7.73 -21.21
CA LYS A 159 5.02 -8.04 -20.69
C LYS A 159 5.93 -6.84 -20.90
N THR A 160 6.51 -6.31 -19.82
CA THR A 160 7.48 -5.20 -19.89
C THR A 160 8.88 -5.67 -20.27
N SER A 161 9.73 -4.73 -20.67
CA SER A 161 11.16 -4.96 -20.91
C SER A 161 12.02 -4.94 -19.64
N ALA A 162 11.42 -4.85 -18.45
CA ALA A 162 12.16 -4.90 -17.18
C ALA A 162 12.96 -6.20 -17.07
N ASN A 163 14.24 -6.09 -16.73
CA ASN A 163 15.13 -7.23 -16.52
C ASN A 163 15.13 -7.72 -15.05
N PHE A 164 14.27 -7.16 -14.21
CA PHE A 164 14.08 -7.53 -12.82
C PHE A 164 12.63 -7.98 -12.57
N PRO A 165 12.39 -8.87 -11.58
CA PRO A 165 11.08 -9.49 -11.39
C PRO A 165 10.10 -8.58 -10.66
N GLN A 166 8.79 -8.71 -10.94
CA GLN A 166 7.73 -8.19 -10.07
C GLN A 166 7.82 -8.89 -8.70
N LEU A 167 7.85 -8.12 -7.60
CA LEU A 167 7.96 -8.68 -6.25
C LEU A 167 6.62 -8.74 -5.51
N LEU A 168 5.80 -7.72 -5.70
CA LEU A 168 4.54 -7.52 -5.00
C LEU A 168 3.52 -6.93 -5.96
N THR A 169 2.32 -7.47 -6.02
CA THR A 169 1.17 -6.74 -6.52
C THR A 169 0.25 -6.39 -5.36
N LEU A 170 -0.40 -5.24 -5.46
CA LEU A 170 -1.32 -4.71 -4.48
C LEU A 170 -2.60 -4.31 -5.21
N GLU A 171 -3.72 -4.55 -4.56
CA GLU A 171 -5.03 -3.98 -4.85
C GLU A 171 -5.58 -3.41 -3.56
N THR A 172 -6.24 -2.25 -3.65
CA THR A 172 -6.86 -1.60 -2.50
C THR A 172 -8.30 -1.26 -2.79
N LYS A 173 -9.10 -1.16 -1.73
CA LYS A 173 -10.47 -0.69 -1.77
C LYS A 173 -10.67 0.42 -0.75
N THR A 174 -11.39 1.46 -1.16
CA THR A 174 -11.79 2.56 -0.28
C THR A 174 -13.31 2.52 -0.15
N GLU A 175 -13.80 2.42 1.09
CA GLU A 175 -15.22 2.42 1.42
C GLU A 175 -15.52 3.32 2.63
N HIS A 176 -16.80 3.59 2.88
CA HIS A 176 -17.23 4.10 4.18
C HIS A 176 -17.32 2.95 5.19
N ASP A 177 -17.09 3.26 6.45
CA ASP A 177 -17.27 2.35 7.60
C ASP A 177 -16.48 1.03 7.50
N GLN A 178 -17.08 -0.10 7.85
CA GLN A 178 -16.43 -1.41 7.87
C GLN A 178 -15.83 -1.73 6.49
N HIS A 179 -14.58 -2.19 6.47
CA HIS A 179 -13.78 -2.41 5.25
C HIS A 179 -13.32 -1.14 4.51
N GLY A 180 -13.39 0.03 5.15
CA GLY A 180 -13.08 1.32 4.55
C GLY A 180 -11.67 1.49 3.97
N GLY A 181 -10.73 0.60 4.27
CA GLY A 181 -9.37 0.61 3.74
C GLY A 181 -8.84 -0.76 3.32
N SER A 182 -9.70 -1.68 2.87
CA SER A 182 -9.26 -3.05 2.54
C SER A 182 -8.12 -3.09 1.52
N LEU A 183 -7.26 -4.11 1.63
CA LEU A 183 -6.16 -4.37 0.70
C LEU A 183 -5.89 -5.87 0.56
N TRP A 184 -5.45 -6.27 -0.61
CA TRP A 184 -5.05 -7.64 -0.95
C TRP A 184 -4.01 -7.61 -2.07
N GLY A 185 -3.50 -8.76 -2.46
CA GLY A 185 -2.56 -8.82 -3.58
C GLY A 185 -1.78 -10.12 -3.63
N VAL A 186 -0.64 -10.08 -4.32
CA VAL A 186 0.22 -11.25 -4.55
C VAL A 186 1.64 -10.94 -4.13
N ILE A 187 2.20 -11.78 -3.27
CA ILE A 187 3.63 -11.87 -3.00
C ILE A 187 4.23 -12.85 -4.01
N SER A 188 5.14 -12.39 -4.87
CA SER A 188 5.75 -13.27 -5.85
C SER A 188 6.74 -14.25 -5.22
N LEU A 189 7.11 -15.31 -5.93
CA LEU A 189 8.10 -16.28 -5.50
C LEU A 189 9.43 -15.63 -5.04
N LYS A 190 9.86 -14.53 -5.67
CA LYS A 190 11.11 -13.85 -5.28
C LYS A 190 11.00 -13.17 -3.92
N LEU A 191 9.89 -12.45 -3.69
CA LEU A 191 9.65 -11.81 -2.40
C LEU A 191 9.38 -12.86 -1.31
N HIS A 192 8.66 -13.93 -1.63
CA HIS A 192 8.44 -15.06 -0.73
C HIS A 192 9.75 -15.72 -0.29
N ASN A 193 10.66 -16.01 -1.22
CA ASN A 193 11.98 -16.56 -0.90
C ASN A 193 12.79 -15.61 -0.01
N TYR A 194 12.73 -14.31 -0.28
CA TYR A 194 13.37 -13.31 0.57
C TYR A 194 12.80 -13.34 1.99
N ILE A 195 11.46 -13.31 2.15
CA ILE A 195 10.80 -13.42 3.46
C ILE A 195 11.21 -14.72 4.16
N ASN A 196 11.24 -15.84 3.44
CA ASN A 196 11.58 -17.14 4.02
C ASN A 196 13.03 -17.20 4.55
N SER A 197 13.94 -16.44 3.92
CA SER A 197 15.34 -16.31 4.34
C SER A 197 15.55 -15.52 5.64
N LEU A 198 14.56 -14.71 6.04
CA LEU A 198 14.63 -13.89 7.26
C LEU A 198 14.08 -14.66 8.48
N ASP A 199 14.55 -14.30 9.66
CA ASP A 199 13.84 -14.62 10.91
C ASP A 199 12.78 -13.55 11.22
N THR A 200 11.83 -13.87 12.10
CA THR A 200 10.77 -12.93 12.51
C THR A 200 11.34 -11.62 13.07
N PRO A 201 12.38 -11.60 13.93
CA PRO A 201 13.00 -10.36 14.38
C PRO A 201 13.54 -9.47 13.24
N SER A 202 14.15 -10.05 12.21
CA SER A 202 14.69 -9.30 11.06
C SER A 202 13.58 -8.75 10.18
N LEU A 203 12.56 -9.56 9.89
CA LEU A 203 11.36 -9.13 9.17
C LEU A 203 10.68 -7.96 9.90
N ASN A 204 10.50 -8.09 11.22
CA ASN A 204 9.91 -7.04 12.05
C ASN A 204 10.74 -5.75 12.05
N LYS A 205 12.07 -5.84 12.05
CA LYS A 205 12.97 -4.67 11.94
C LYS A 205 12.85 -3.92 10.61
N ILE A 206 12.35 -4.56 9.56
CA ILE A 206 12.16 -3.94 8.25
C ILE A 206 10.80 -3.23 8.19
N SER A 207 9.71 -3.97 8.40
CA SER A 207 8.36 -3.45 8.12
C SER A 207 7.79 -2.61 9.26
N ALA A 208 7.94 -3.01 10.54
CA ALA A 208 7.29 -2.32 11.64
C ALA A 208 7.73 -0.85 11.81
N PRO A 209 9.03 -0.49 11.69
CA PRO A 209 9.44 0.91 11.75
C PRO A 209 8.80 1.79 10.66
N ALA A 210 8.58 1.26 9.46
CA ALA A 210 7.92 1.97 8.37
C ALA A 210 6.44 2.20 8.66
N MET A 211 5.73 1.18 9.17
CA MET A 211 4.33 1.32 9.59
C MET A 211 4.19 2.36 10.71
N VAL A 212 5.06 2.30 11.73
CA VAL A 212 5.07 3.26 12.84
C VAL A 212 5.37 4.67 12.34
N ALA A 213 6.37 4.85 11.48
CA ALA A 213 6.74 6.17 10.97
C ALA A 213 5.62 6.81 10.14
N SER A 214 4.98 6.03 9.25
CA SER A 214 3.84 6.51 8.47
C SER A 214 2.65 6.87 9.36
N TYR A 215 2.36 6.07 10.39
CA TYR A 215 1.31 6.36 11.36
C TYR A 215 1.59 7.62 12.17
N GLN A 216 2.84 7.79 12.64
CA GLN A 216 3.27 8.98 13.37
C GLN A 216 3.16 10.25 12.51
N LYS A 217 3.42 10.15 11.20
CA LYS A 217 3.26 11.23 10.25
C LYS A 217 1.78 11.63 10.06
N MET A 218 0.87 10.65 10.05
CA MET A 218 -0.57 10.89 9.96
C MET A 218 -1.14 11.55 11.23
N PHE A 219 -0.62 11.24 12.40
CA PHE A 219 -1.09 11.82 13.66
C PHE A 219 0.03 12.56 14.38
N PHE A 220 0.55 11.96 15.45
CA PHE A 220 1.55 12.53 16.34
C PHE A 220 2.44 11.38 16.85
N ASP A 221 3.22 11.62 17.92
CA ASP A 221 4.03 10.56 18.49
C ASP A 221 3.16 9.39 18.98
N ALA A 222 3.22 8.30 18.22
CA ALA A 222 2.59 7.02 18.48
C ALA A 222 3.63 5.98 18.97
N SER A 223 4.71 6.42 19.61
CA SER A 223 5.76 5.53 20.12
C SER A 223 5.22 4.47 21.08
N PHE A 224 4.23 4.81 21.90
CA PHE A 224 3.53 3.86 22.77
C PHE A 224 2.71 2.81 22.01
N LEU A 225 2.41 3.06 20.73
CA LEU A 225 1.69 2.15 19.85
C LEU A 225 2.59 1.15 19.12
N LYS A 226 3.91 1.28 19.22
CA LYS A 226 4.86 0.40 18.53
C LYS A 226 4.57 -1.10 18.70
N ARG A 227 4.05 -1.51 19.85
CA ARG A 227 3.70 -2.91 20.12
C ARG A 227 2.53 -3.46 19.29
N TYR A 228 1.76 -2.58 18.64
CA TYR A 228 0.64 -2.93 17.76
C TYR A 228 1.03 -2.93 16.28
N PHE A 229 2.30 -2.61 15.97
CA PHE A 229 2.84 -2.69 14.63
C PHE A 229 3.89 -3.78 14.62
N PHE A 230 3.62 -4.87 13.94
CA PHE A 230 4.59 -5.95 13.84
C PHE A 230 4.49 -6.69 12.51
N ALA A 231 5.58 -7.33 12.16
CA ALA A 231 5.66 -8.26 11.06
C ALA A 231 6.11 -9.61 11.57
N GLU A 232 5.43 -10.66 11.15
CA GLU A 232 5.69 -12.03 11.55
C GLU A 232 5.85 -12.93 10.33
N LYS A 233 6.86 -13.81 10.41
CA LYS A 233 7.02 -14.90 9.46
C LYS A 233 6.22 -16.10 9.97
N LEU A 234 5.16 -16.43 9.26
CA LEU A 234 4.34 -17.60 9.49
C LEU A 234 5.03 -18.86 8.91
N GLU A 235 4.42 -20.03 9.15
CA GLU A 235 4.87 -21.28 8.54
C GLU A 235 4.95 -21.16 7.01
N ASN A 236 5.90 -21.89 6.41
CA ASN A 236 6.16 -21.90 4.97
C ASN A 236 6.44 -20.51 4.36
N GLY A 237 6.96 -19.56 5.14
CA GLY A 237 7.34 -18.23 4.66
C GLY A 237 6.16 -17.29 4.41
N GLY A 238 4.98 -17.58 4.97
CA GLY A 238 3.86 -16.65 4.98
C GLY A 238 4.19 -15.36 5.73
N LEU A 239 3.61 -14.24 5.30
CA LEU A 239 3.79 -12.92 5.91
C LEU A 239 2.50 -12.52 6.61
N ALA A 240 2.59 -12.22 7.91
CA ALA A 240 1.58 -11.45 8.60
C ALA A 240 2.14 -10.05 8.92
N LEU A 241 1.36 -9.00 8.63
CA LEU A 241 1.60 -7.66 9.15
C LEU A 241 0.37 -7.21 9.93
N ASP A 242 0.58 -6.73 11.15
CA ASP A 242 -0.45 -6.11 11.96
C ASP A 242 -0.14 -4.63 12.18
N CYS A 243 -1.20 -3.83 12.24
CA CYS A 243 -1.15 -2.41 12.57
C CYS A 243 -2.14 -2.07 13.68
N HIS A 244 -2.13 -0.80 14.11
CA HIS A 244 -3.05 -0.35 15.14
C HIS A 244 -4.52 -0.52 14.73
N GLY A 245 -5.28 -1.26 15.56
CA GLY A 245 -6.71 -1.47 15.43
C GLY A 245 -7.16 -2.74 16.16
N ASP A 246 -8.34 -3.25 15.81
CA ASP A 246 -8.85 -4.53 16.31
C ASP A 246 -8.39 -5.67 15.38
N ARG A 247 -7.17 -6.16 15.60
CA ARG A 247 -6.54 -7.20 14.76
C ARG A 247 -6.56 -6.81 13.28
N SER A 248 -6.16 -5.56 13.04
CA SER A 248 -6.09 -4.94 11.74
C SER A 248 -4.77 -5.33 11.08
N GLY A 249 -4.83 -6.22 10.10
CA GLY A 249 -3.62 -6.71 9.45
C GLY A 249 -3.84 -7.35 8.09
N ILE A 250 -2.74 -7.81 7.50
CA ILE A 250 -2.73 -8.69 6.34
C ILE A 250 -2.14 -10.03 6.71
N PHE A 251 -2.59 -11.07 6.00
CA PHE A 251 -2.14 -12.45 6.17
C PHE A 251 -2.33 -13.18 4.85
N PRO A 252 -1.66 -14.32 4.64
CA PRO A 252 -1.85 -15.10 3.44
C PRO A 252 -3.30 -15.56 3.30
N ASP A 253 -3.86 -15.48 2.10
CA ASP A 253 -5.21 -15.95 1.82
C ASP A 253 -5.26 -17.49 1.94
N THR A 254 -6.39 -18.02 2.43
CA THR A 254 -6.48 -19.41 2.89
C THR A 254 -6.21 -20.41 1.77
N GLY A 255 -5.09 -21.13 1.85
CA GLY A 255 -4.69 -22.15 0.88
C GLY A 255 -3.25 -22.60 1.17
N TRP A 256 -2.97 -23.89 1.01
CA TRP A 256 -1.65 -24.46 1.32
C TRP A 256 -0.52 -23.71 0.57
N HIS A 257 0.35 -23.03 1.30
CA HIS A 257 1.54 -22.40 0.73
C HIS A 257 2.57 -23.48 0.40
N ASN A 258 2.81 -23.69 -0.89
CA ASN A 258 3.95 -24.48 -1.31
C ASN A 258 5.20 -23.59 -1.28
N ASN A 259 6.33 -24.11 -0.79
CA ASN A 259 7.58 -23.34 -0.67
C ASN A 259 8.19 -22.91 -2.03
N ASN A 260 7.56 -23.30 -3.15
CA ASN A 260 8.07 -23.12 -4.50
C ASN A 260 7.24 -22.14 -5.35
N GLU A 261 6.27 -21.44 -4.76
CA GLU A 261 5.46 -20.44 -5.46
C GLU A 261 5.19 -19.22 -4.57
N GLY A 262 4.91 -18.07 -5.19
CA GLY A 262 4.31 -16.94 -4.50
C GLY A 262 2.88 -17.23 -4.02
N TYR A 263 2.30 -16.34 -3.23
CA TYR A 263 0.96 -16.53 -2.66
C TYR A 263 0.15 -15.24 -2.65
N GLU A 264 -1.17 -15.40 -2.60
CA GLU A 264 -2.10 -14.31 -2.38
C GLU A 264 -2.19 -13.96 -0.90
N PHE A 265 -2.36 -12.69 -0.59
CA PHE A 265 -2.64 -12.21 0.76
C PHE A 265 -3.92 -11.39 0.75
N THR A 266 -4.61 -11.37 1.89
CA THR A 266 -5.79 -10.57 2.13
C THR A 266 -5.67 -9.84 3.47
N CYS A 267 -6.65 -9.02 3.79
CA CYS A 267 -6.66 -8.23 5.01
C CYS A 267 -7.84 -8.59 5.92
N HIS A 268 -7.73 -8.21 7.19
CA HIS A 268 -8.78 -8.34 8.19
C HIS A 268 -8.89 -7.04 8.99
N ASN A 269 -10.12 -6.58 9.20
CA ASN A 269 -10.45 -5.38 9.98
C ASN A 269 -9.66 -4.12 9.59
N ILE A 270 -9.48 -3.89 8.27
CA ILE A 270 -8.90 -2.64 7.76
C ILE A 270 -10.03 -1.68 7.42
N ASP A 271 -10.46 -0.95 8.44
CA ASP A 271 -11.67 -0.13 8.39
C ASP A 271 -11.38 1.33 8.03
N SER A 272 -10.11 1.72 7.94
CA SER A 272 -9.73 3.10 7.70
C SER A 272 -8.60 3.27 6.67
N PRO A 273 -8.60 4.39 5.91
CA PRO A 273 -7.47 4.79 5.07
C PRO A 273 -6.14 4.84 5.82
N MET A 274 -6.15 5.22 7.10
CA MET A 274 -4.95 5.26 7.93
C MET A 274 -4.32 3.87 8.10
N GLN A 275 -5.12 2.86 8.43
CA GLN A 275 -4.62 1.49 8.58
C GLN A 275 -4.08 0.94 7.26
N GLN A 276 -4.79 1.22 6.16
CA GLN A 276 -4.36 0.89 4.81
C GLN A 276 -2.98 1.49 4.49
N ILE A 277 -2.82 2.81 4.69
CA ILE A 277 -1.56 3.52 4.43
C ILE A 277 -0.42 2.96 5.28
N ALA A 278 -0.68 2.66 6.56
CA ALA A 278 0.32 2.10 7.46
C ALA A 278 0.80 0.72 6.98
N LEU A 279 -0.11 -0.18 6.60
CA LEU A 279 0.24 -1.51 6.10
C LEU A 279 0.98 -1.45 4.75
N ILE A 280 0.55 -0.56 3.85
CA ILE A 280 1.24 -0.31 2.58
C ILE A 280 2.68 0.18 2.83
N ALA A 281 2.91 1.03 3.83
CA ALA A 281 4.27 1.45 4.18
C ALA A 281 5.13 0.27 4.66
N GLY A 282 4.55 -0.66 5.44
CA GLY A 282 5.23 -1.89 5.87
C GLY A 282 5.59 -2.82 4.71
N LEU A 283 4.66 -2.98 3.75
CA LEU A 283 4.88 -3.73 2.51
C LEU A 283 5.93 -3.07 1.61
N ALA A 284 5.88 -1.74 1.45
CA ALA A 284 6.82 -0.98 0.64
C ALA A 284 8.26 -1.07 1.21
N ALA A 285 8.42 -0.99 2.53
CA ALA A 285 9.73 -1.18 3.16
C ALA A 285 10.29 -2.59 2.96
N LEU A 286 9.42 -3.61 3.02
CA LEU A 286 9.80 -5.00 2.75
C LEU A 286 10.18 -5.21 1.28
N HIS A 287 9.39 -4.64 0.36
CA HIS A 287 9.69 -4.62 -1.07
C HIS A 287 11.06 -3.98 -1.34
N ASP A 288 11.34 -2.82 -0.75
CA ASP A 288 12.61 -2.11 -0.92
C ASP A 288 13.81 -2.87 -0.37
N ALA A 289 13.62 -3.60 0.73
CA ALA A 289 14.65 -4.47 1.28
C ALA A 289 14.92 -5.66 0.36
N ALA A 290 13.86 -6.33 -0.11
CA ALA A 290 13.97 -7.46 -1.04
C ALA A 290 14.62 -7.05 -2.36
N ARG A 291 14.24 -5.90 -2.94
CA ARG A 291 14.75 -5.42 -4.22
C ARG A 291 16.26 -5.16 -4.23
N LYS A 292 16.87 -4.87 -3.07
CA LYS A 292 18.33 -4.68 -2.95
C LYS A 292 19.10 -5.99 -3.07
N GLU A 293 18.45 -7.11 -2.81
CA GLU A 293 19.04 -8.46 -2.81
C GLU A 293 18.71 -9.25 -4.09
N THR A 294 17.89 -8.69 -4.99
CA THR A 294 17.43 -9.34 -6.24
C THR A 294 17.85 -8.58 -7.48
#